data_AF-G6AJ93-F1
#
_entry.id   AF-G6AJ93-F1
#
_cell.length_a   1.000
_cell.length_b   1.000
_cell.length_c   1.000
_cell.angle_alpha   90.00
_cell.angle_beta   90.00
_cell.angle_gamma   90.00
#
_symmetry.space_group_name_H-M   'P 1'
#
loop_
_entity.id
_entity.type
_entity.pdbx_description
1 polymer ?
#
loop_
_entity_poly.entity_id
_entity_poly.type
_entity_poly.pdbx_seq_one_letter_code
_entity_poly.pdbx_strand_id
1 'polypeptide(L)'
;MGIILSSPNIWKSYEWNTPIIYFTKMKKVIGISLIIAMLYVIVNICIDRVPNNYKIINANLQKIRFKGKTYDNYYLLTFDVVYCNYTYEFLKVPYPPGRNGSIDSLCFIKVLDKNGDDMTNKFSQDSIQRNKERSLYVIYPKHSDSIVIEAEVEKSVKNIINKINCNIDGNRMFRIETGRILKLRHTKMIPASLQVEFNGRKITSKVENRLSTVYYAFD
;
A
#
# COMPACT_ATOMS: atom_id res chain seq x y z
N MET A 1 86.95 32.48 -34.29
CA MET A 1 86.85 31.62 -33.09
C MET A 1 85.71 32.15 -32.25
N GLY A 2 84.56 31.46 -32.26
CA GLY A 2 83.33 31.91 -31.61
C GLY A 2 82.26 30.85 -31.79
N ILE A 3 82.35 29.79 -30.98
CA ILE A 3 81.39 28.68 -30.97
C ILE A 3 80.17 29.18 -30.18
N ILE A 4 79.05 29.39 -30.87
CA ILE A 4 77.74 29.54 -30.22
C ILE A 4 77.30 28.14 -29.81
N LEU A 5 77.38 27.85 -28.50
CA LEU A 5 76.79 26.65 -27.91
C LEU A 5 75.26 26.81 -27.92
N SER A 6 74.60 26.10 -28.83
CA SER A 6 73.15 25.89 -28.78
C SER A 6 72.79 25.07 -27.54
N SER A 7 72.14 25.72 -26.56
CA SER A 7 71.64 25.11 -25.33
C SER A 7 70.68 23.94 -25.66
N PRO A 8 70.97 22.69 -25.24
CA PRO A 8 70.13 21.53 -25.56
C PRO A 8 68.85 21.44 -24.71
N ASN A 9 68.59 22.40 -23.82
CA ASN A 9 67.66 22.21 -22.71
C ASN A 9 66.22 22.71 -22.94
N ILE A 10 65.93 23.32 -24.09
CA ILE A 10 64.59 23.90 -24.32
C ILE A 10 63.59 22.85 -24.85
N TRP A 11 64.05 21.88 -25.66
CA TRP A 11 63.17 20.86 -26.25
C TRP A 11 62.79 19.73 -25.29
N LYS A 12 63.68 19.35 -24.37
CA LYS A 12 63.38 18.35 -23.32
C LYS A 12 62.32 18.79 -22.32
N SER A 13 62.06 20.09 -22.16
CA SER A 13 61.01 20.56 -21.25
C SER A 13 59.61 20.41 -21.85
N TYR A 14 59.46 20.54 -23.16
CA TYR A 14 58.15 20.48 -23.82
C TYR A 14 57.61 19.05 -23.97
N GLU A 15 58.47 18.07 -24.27
CA GLU A 15 58.06 16.66 -24.48
C GLU A 15 57.66 15.93 -23.20
N TRP A 16 58.18 16.33 -22.03
CA TRP A 16 57.80 15.73 -20.75
C TRP A 16 56.56 16.41 -20.14
N ASN A 17 56.31 17.68 -20.48
CA ASN A 17 55.16 18.41 -19.94
C ASN A 17 53.84 18.08 -20.66
N THR A 18 53.84 17.80 -21.96
CA THR A 18 52.63 17.39 -22.70
C THR A 18 51.98 16.10 -22.17
N PRO A 19 52.69 14.97 -21.96
CA PRO A 19 52.09 13.76 -21.40
C PRO A 19 51.66 13.95 -19.95
N ILE A 20 52.38 14.75 -19.15
CA ILE A 20 51.97 15.09 -17.77
C ILE A 20 50.68 15.93 -17.77
N ILE A 21 50.56 16.93 -18.64
CA ILE A 21 49.34 17.75 -18.78
C ILE A 21 48.17 16.89 -19.27
N TYR A 22 48.41 15.97 -20.21
CA TYR A 22 47.39 15.05 -20.73
C TYR A 22 46.93 14.04 -19.67
N PHE A 23 47.85 13.47 -18.89
CA PHE A 23 47.53 12.61 -17.76
C PHE A 23 46.74 13.36 -16.67
N THR A 24 47.11 14.61 -16.41
CA THR A 24 46.42 15.46 -15.42
C THR A 24 45.01 15.82 -15.89
N LYS A 25 44.81 16.08 -17.19
CA LYS A 25 43.48 16.26 -17.79
C LYS A 25 42.66 14.98 -17.76
N MET A 26 43.23 13.82 -18.13
CA MET A 26 42.53 12.52 -18.06
C MET A 26 42.11 12.17 -16.62
N LYS A 27 42.98 12.38 -15.63
CA LYS A 27 42.64 12.19 -14.20
C LYS A 27 41.44 13.06 -13.77
N LYS A 28 41.38 14.32 -14.23
CA LYS A 28 40.23 15.21 -13.97
C LYS A 28 38.95 14.69 -14.63
N VAL A 29 39.01 14.21 -15.88
CA VAL A 29 37.85 13.66 -16.59
C VAL A 29 37.34 12.38 -15.91
N ILE A 30 38.25 11.46 -15.55
CA ILE A 30 37.90 10.23 -14.83
C ILE A 30 37.29 10.57 -13.48
N GLY A 31 37.88 11.49 -12.72
CA GLY A 31 37.32 11.96 -11.44
C GLY A 31 35.92 12.55 -11.58
N ILE A 32 35.68 13.39 -12.59
CA ILE A 32 34.35 13.96 -12.88
C ILE A 32 33.36 12.87 -13.25
N SER A 33 33.74 11.90 -14.10
CA SER A 33 32.86 10.80 -14.48
C SER A 33 32.47 9.91 -13.30
N LEU A 34 33.39 9.67 -12.37
CA LEU A 34 33.12 8.91 -11.14
C LEU A 34 32.17 9.67 -10.22
N ILE A 35 32.33 10.99 -10.08
CA ILE A 35 31.41 11.83 -9.30
C ILE A 35 30.00 11.80 -9.91
N ILE A 36 29.88 11.93 -11.24
CA ILE A 36 28.59 11.86 -11.93
C ILE A 36 27.94 10.48 -11.76
N ALA A 37 28.71 9.40 -11.91
CA ALA A 37 28.22 8.04 -11.69
C ALA A 37 27.77 7.82 -10.24
N MET A 38 28.50 8.34 -9.27
CA MET A 38 28.15 8.25 -7.85
C MET A 38 26.88 9.05 -7.55
N LEU A 39 26.73 10.26 -8.10
CA LEU A 39 25.51 11.06 -8.00
C LEU A 39 24.32 10.34 -8.65
N TYR A 40 24.50 9.70 -9.80
CA TYR A 40 23.45 8.92 -10.47
C TYR A 40 22.99 7.71 -9.63
N VAL A 41 23.93 7.03 -8.98
CA VAL A 41 23.62 5.92 -8.06
C VAL A 41 22.90 6.44 -6.81
N ILE A 42 23.35 7.54 -6.22
CA ILE A 42 22.69 8.17 -5.05
C ILE A 42 21.26 8.58 -5.41
N VAL A 43 21.05 9.25 -6.56
CA VAL A 43 19.73 9.66 -7.02
C VAL A 43 18.81 8.45 -7.23
N ASN A 44 19.29 7.36 -7.83
CA ASN A 44 18.48 6.15 -8.03
C ASN A 44 18.19 5.38 -6.73
N ILE A 45 19.08 5.43 -5.74
CA ILE A 45 18.84 4.83 -4.41
C ILE A 45 17.92 5.71 -3.56
N CYS A 46 17.97 7.03 -3.77
CA CYS A 46 17.18 7.99 -3.01
C CYS A 46 15.80 8.23 -3.59
N ILE A 47 15.53 7.91 -4.86
CA ILE A 47 14.22 8.07 -5.48
C ILE A 47 13.44 6.75 -5.42
N ASP A 48 12.42 6.70 -4.56
CA ASP A 48 11.46 5.59 -4.51
C ASP A 48 10.15 5.96 -5.25
N ARG A 49 9.53 4.95 -5.88
CA ARG A 49 8.18 5.07 -6.44
C ARG A 49 7.15 4.71 -5.37
N VAL A 50 6.39 5.70 -4.92
CA VAL A 50 5.32 5.52 -3.93
C VAL A 50 3.97 5.52 -4.65
N PRO A 51 3.11 4.51 -4.45
CA PRO A 51 1.78 4.53 -5.02
C PRO A 51 0.98 5.70 -4.41
N ASN A 52 0.28 6.42 -5.29
CA ASN A 52 -0.49 7.61 -4.96
C ASN A 52 -1.99 7.34 -4.91
N ASN A 53 -2.49 6.42 -5.75
CA ASN A 53 -3.90 6.03 -5.78
C ASN A 53 -4.06 4.54 -6.07
N TYR A 54 -5.22 3.99 -5.68
CA TYR A 54 -5.59 2.59 -5.90
C TYR A 54 -6.98 2.45 -6.53
N LYS A 55 -7.22 1.27 -7.09
CA LYS A 55 -8.51 0.83 -7.61
C LYS A 55 -8.90 -0.49 -6.97
N ILE A 56 -10.12 -0.56 -6.42
CA ILE A 56 -10.69 -1.80 -5.87
C ILE A 56 -11.15 -2.68 -7.03
N ILE A 57 -10.47 -3.79 -7.30
CA ILE A 57 -10.84 -4.69 -8.40
C ILE A 57 -11.86 -5.74 -7.99
N ASN A 58 -11.88 -6.11 -6.71
CA ASN A 58 -12.78 -7.14 -6.18
C ASN A 58 -13.06 -6.90 -4.69
N ALA A 59 -14.14 -7.50 -4.19
CA ALA A 59 -14.49 -7.47 -2.78
C ALA A 59 -15.07 -8.83 -2.37
N ASN A 60 -14.65 -9.34 -1.21
CA ASN A 60 -15.14 -10.61 -0.67
C ASN A 60 -15.72 -10.39 0.72
N LEU A 61 -16.79 -11.10 1.03
CA LEU A 61 -17.35 -11.18 2.38
C LEU A 61 -17.37 -12.65 2.78
N GLN A 62 -16.65 -13.00 3.84
CA GLN A 62 -16.63 -14.37 4.35
C GLN A 62 -17.04 -14.42 5.82
N LYS A 63 -17.73 -15.47 6.22
CA LYS A 63 -18.01 -15.77 7.62
C LYS A 63 -16.73 -16.21 8.32
N ILE A 64 -16.44 -15.59 9.46
CA ILE A 64 -15.24 -15.88 10.24
C ILE A 64 -15.59 -16.36 11.63
N ARG A 65 -14.66 -17.11 12.24
CA ARG A 65 -14.70 -17.46 13.65
C ARG A 65 -13.37 -17.14 14.30
N PHE A 66 -13.40 -16.40 15.40
CA PHE A 66 -12.24 -16.20 16.24
C PHE A 66 -12.02 -17.41 17.14
N LYS A 67 -10.77 -17.84 17.29
CA LYS A 67 -10.42 -18.88 18.27
C LYS A 67 -10.82 -18.41 19.68
N GLY A 68 -11.45 -19.30 20.45
CA GLY A 68 -11.90 -19.00 21.81
C GLY A 68 -13.21 -18.23 21.93
N LYS A 69 -13.75 -17.64 20.84
CA LYS A 69 -15.09 -17.04 20.84
C LYS A 69 -16.12 -18.05 20.32
N THR A 70 -17.15 -18.31 21.13
CA THR A 70 -18.12 -19.39 20.90
C THR A 70 -19.32 -18.98 20.06
N TYR A 71 -19.76 -17.71 20.07
CA TYR A 71 -21.02 -17.32 19.43
C TYR A 71 -21.06 -15.90 18.87
N ASP A 72 -20.51 -15.69 17.68
CA ASP A 72 -20.77 -14.45 16.96
C ASP A 72 -20.81 -14.66 15.45
N ASN A 73 -21.79 -14.04 14.80
CA ASN A 73 -21.91 -13.98 13.34
C ASN A 73 -21.00 -12.86 12.80
N TYR A 74 -19.69 -13.05 12.89
CA TYR A 74 -18.72 -12.14 12.30
C TYR A 74 -18.47 -12.49 10.83
N TYR A 75 -18.28 -11.44 10.05
CA TYR A 75 -17.89 -11.52 8.66
C TYR A 75 -16.67 -10.64 8.43
N LEU A 76 -15.69 -11.14 7.68
CA LEU A 76 -14.56 -10.37 7.20
C LEU A 76 -14.88 -9.89 5.79
N LEU A 77 -14.94 -8.57 5.62
CA LEU A 77 -14.99 -7.91 4.33
C LEU A 77 -13.55 -7.61 3.91
N THR A 78 -13.12 -8.15 2.78
CA THR A 78 -11.81 -7.84 2.19
C THR A 78 -11.94 -7.19 0.83
N PHE A 79 -10.96 -6.34 0.49
CA PHE A 79 -10.87 -5.68 -0.81
C PHE A 79 -9.58 -6.06 -1.50
N ASP A 80 -9.68 -6.48 -2.76
CA ASP A 80 -8.52 -6.67 -3.62
C ASP A 80 -8.27 -5.34 -4.36
N VAL A 81 -7.05 -4.83 -4.27
CA VAL A 81 -6.68 -3.51 -4.79
C VAL A 81 -5.52 -3.58 -5.76
N VAL A 82 -5.55 -2.74 -6.79
CA VAL A 82 -4.44 -2.50 -7.72
C VAL A 82 -4.00 -1.04 -7.58
N TYR A 83 -2.69 -0.80 -7.46
CA TYR A 83 -2.13 0.54 -7.46
C TYR A 83 -2.00 1.05 -8.89
N CYS A 84 -2.50 2.26 -9.16
CA CYS A 84 -2.63 2.77 -10.52
C CYS A 84 -1.61 3.88 -10.83
N ASN A 85 -1.50 4.86 -9.95
CA ASN A 85 -0.60 6.01 -10.14
C ASN A 85 0.51 5.98 -9.10
N TYR A 86 1.70 6.42 -9.50
CA TYR A 86 2.88 6.47 -8.64
C TYR A 86 3.48 7.88 -8.64
N THR A 87 3.94 8.32 -7.49
CA THR A 87 4.75 9.53 -7.31
C THR A 87 6.18 9.15 -6.96
N TYR A 88 7.13 10.04 -7.26
CA TYR A 88 8.54 9.85 -6.92
C TYR A 88 8.84 10.61 -5.61
N GLU A 89 9.45 9.93 -4.64
CA GLU A 89 9.84 10.54 -3.36
C GLU A 89 11.34 10.40 -3.13
N PHE A 90 11.95 11.48 -2.61
CA PHE A 90 13.39 11.57 -2.37
C PHE A 90 13.69 11.28 -0.90
N LEU A 91 14.65 10.38 -0.65
CA LEU A 91 15.04 9.79 0.63
C LEU A 91 13.95 8.90 1.26
N LYS A 92 14.35 7.66 1.58
CA LYS A 92 13.63 6.66 2.39
C LYS A 92 13.32 7.17 3.80
N VAL A 93 12.51 8.20 3.96
CA VAL A 93 11.69 8.29 5.16
C VAL A 93 10.72 7.12 5.01
N PRO A 94 10.71 6.13 5.93
CA PRO A 94 9.77 5.02 5.87
C PRO A 94 8.38 5.61 6.11
N TYR A 95 7.74 6.07 5.05
CA TYR A 95 6.33 6.38 5.10
C TYR A 95 5.60 5.04 5.11
N PRO A 96 4.68 4.84 6.08
CA PRO A 96 3.87 3.64 6.09
C PRO A 96 3.10 3.56 4.75
N PRO A 97 2.88 2.36 4.19
CA PRO A 97 2.12 2.19 2.96
C PRO A 97 0.72 2.82 3.14
N GLY A 98 0.44 3.95 2.47
CA GLY A 98 -0.79 4.69 2.82
C GLY A 98 -1.02 6.09 2.24
N ARG A 99 -0.37 6.49 1.13
CA ARG A 99 -0.74 7.74 0.40
C ARG A 99 -2.01 7.61 -0.46
N ASN A 100 -2.61 6.43 -0.51
CA ASN A 100 -3.49 6.01 -1.59
C ASN A 100 -4.96 6.45 -1.42
N GLY A 101 -5.38 7.46 -2.19
CA GLY A 101 -6.79 7.74 -2.46
C GLY A 101 -7.39 6.67 -3.39
N SER A 102 -8.68 6.38 -3.25
CA SER A 102 -9.39 5.53 -4.23
C SER A 102 -9.67 6.35 -5.49
N ILE A 103 -9.31 5.84 -6.66
CA ILE A 103 -9.67 6.48 -7.95
C ILE A 103 -11.20 6.45 -8.14
N ASP A 104 -11.84 5.40 -7.65
CA ASP A 104 -13.27 5.23 -7.77
C ASP A 104 -13.96 5.65 -6.48
N SER A 105 -14.93 6.55 -6.58
CA SER A 105 -15.82 6.86 -5.46
C SER A 105 -16.77 5.69 -5.25
N LEU A 106 -16.73 5.12 -4.05
CA LEU A 106 -17.59 4.03 -3.64
C LEU A 106 -18.98 4.59 -3.28
N CYS A 107 -20.01 4.24 -4.04
CA CYS A 107 -21.37 4.73 -3.83
C CYS A 107 -22.06 3.98 -2.70
N PHE A 108 -22.06 2.65 -2.78
CA PHE A 108 -22.66 1.81 -1.77
C PHE A 108 -22.03 0.42 -1.71
N ILE A 109 -22.16 -0.19 -0.54
CA ILE A 109 -21.94 -1.61 -0.32
C ILE A 109 -23.29 -2.15 0.15
N LYS A 110 -23.81 -3.15 -0.54
CA LYS A 110 -25.04 -3.87 -0.20
C LYS A 110 -24.73 -5.33 0.09
N VAL A 111 -25.29 -5.85 1.17
CA VAL A 111 -25.30 -7.28 1.45
C VAL A 111 -26.72 -7.77 1.27
N LEU A 112 -26.90 -8.75 0.40
CA LEU A 112 -28.21 -9.31 0.07
C LEU A 112 -28.32 -10.73 0.59
N ASP A 113 -29.53 -11.12 0.99
CA ASP A 113 -29.84 -12.50 1.31
C ASP A 113 -30.12 -13.34 0.04
N LYS A 114 -30.52 -14.61 0.23
CA LYS A 114 -30.81 -15.52 -0.87
C LYS A 114 -32.02 -15.11 -1.72
N ASN A 115 -32.91 -14.28 -1.18
CA ASN A 115 -34.10 -13.78 -1.87
C ASN A 115 -33.80 -12.47 -2.61
N GLY A 116 -32.62 -11.87 -2.40
CA GLY A 116 -32.24 -10.57 -2.94
C GLY A 116 -32.62 -9.40 -2.02
N ASP A 117 -33.09 -9.67 -0.79
CA ASP A 117 -33.48 -8.63 0.16
C ASP A 117 -32.23 -7.96 0.76
N ASP A 118 -32.24 -6.62 0.81
CA ASP A 118 -31.14 -5.83 1.38
C ASP A 118 -31.11 -6.00 2.91
N MET A 119 -30.03 -6.59 3.39
CA MET A 119 -29.76 -6.81 4.81
C MET A 119 -28.56 -6.00 5.32
N THR A 120 -28.05 -5.05 4.55
CA THR A 120 -26.87 -4.23 4.91
C THR A 120 -27.05 -3.57 6.27
N ASN A 121 -28.25 -3.05 6.55
CA ASN A 121 -28.58 -2.40 7.82
C ASN A 121 -28.62 -3.36 9.03
N LYS A 122 -28.61 -4.68 8.79
CA LYS A 122 -28.52 -5.69 9.86
C LYS A 122 -27.08 -5.89 10.33
N PHE A 123 -26.10 -5.41 9.55
CA PHE A 123 -24.74 -5.20 9.99
C PHE A 123 -24.65 -3.85 10.70
N SER A 124 -24.69 -3.87 12.03
CA SER A 124 -24.75 -2.67 12.88
C SER A 124 -24.31 -2.99 14.31
N GLN A 125 -23.86 -2.10 15.21
CA GLN A 125 -23.29 -0.72 15.27
C GLN A 125 -23.37 -0.23 16.74
N ASP A 126 -24.07 -0.96 17.62
CA ASP A 126 -24.18 -0.70 19.06
C ASP A 126 -23.74 -1.94 19.86
N SER A 127 -22.96 -1.70 20.90
CA SER A 127 -22.41 -2.63 21.90
C SER A 127 -21.14 -3.43 21.60
N ILE A 128 -20.27 -2.96 20.70
CA ILE A 128 -18.86 -2.98 21.11
C ILE A 128 -18.72 -1.74 21.97
N GLN A 129 -18.98 -1.92 23.28
CA GLN A 129 -18.61 -0.91 24.27
C GLN A 129 -17.22 -0.42 23.88
N ARG A 130 -17.02 0.91 23.93
CA ARG A 130 -15.69 1.49 24.06
C ARG A 130 -15.07 0.93 25.35
N ASN A 131 -14.68 -0.34 25.39
CA ASN A 131 -13.46 -0.66 26.08
C ASN A 131 -12.38 0.09 25.30
N LYS A 132 -11.43 0.62 26.05
CA LYS A 132 -10.46 1.65 25.65
C LYS A 132 -9.48 1.21 24.56
N GLU A 133 -9.80 0.15 23.83
CA GLU A 133 -8.97 -0.61 22.92
C GLU A 133 -9.36 -0.25 21.47
N ARG A 134 -8.48 0.54 20.84
CA ARG A 134 -8.45 0.81 19.40
C ARG A 134 -7.85 -0.39 18.65
N SER A 135 -8.36 -1.59 18.88
CA SER A 135 -7.61 -2.79 18.48
C SER A 135 -7.79 -3.08 17.00
N LEU A 136 -6.78 -2.66 16.24
CA LEU A 136 -6.43 -3.22 14.95
C LEU A 136 -6.26 -4.73 15.13
N TYR A 137 -7.19 -5.52 14.62
CA TYR A 137 -7.07 -6.97 14.69
C TYR A 137 -6.10 -7.45 13.63
N VAL A 138 -5.00 -8.05 14.09
CA VAL A 138 -4.06 -8.75 13.22
C VAL A 138 -4.50 -10.20 13.13
N ILE A 139 -5.02 -10.57 11.96
CA ILE A 139 -5.72 -11.82 11.72
C ILE A 139 -4.82 -12.83 10.99
N TYR A 140 -4.64 -14.02 11.58
CA TYR A 140 -3.90 -15.15 10.98
C TYR A 140 -4.83 -16.30 10.58
N PRO A 141 -4.72 -16.85 9.35
CA PRO A 141 -5.48 -18.02 8.92
C PRO A 141 -4.98 -19.32 9.58
N LYS A 142 -5.88 -20.32 9.69
CA LYS A 142 -5.70 -21.56 10.48
C LYS A 142 -4.46 -22.40 10.16
N HIS A 143 -3.82 -22.26 8.99
CA HIS A 143 -2.72 -23.12 8.52
C HIS A 143 -1.77 -22.47 7.50
N SER A 144 -1.18 -21.30 7.76
CA SER A 144 -0.07 -20.84 6.90
C SER A 144 0.86 -19.82 7.54
N ASP A 145 2.14 -20.03 7.28
CA ASP A 145 3.19 -19.01 7.28
C ASP A 145 2.78 -17.80 6.43
N SER A 146 2.88 -16.59 7.02
CA SER A 146 2.95 -15.25 6.39
C SER A 146 1.71 -14.44 5.95
N ILE A 147 0.47 -14.96 5.89
CA ILE A 147 -0.67 -14.08 5.54
C ILE A 147 -1.24 -13.40 6.79
N VAL A 148 -0.88 -12.13 6.95
CA VAL A 148 -1.35 -11.25 8.00
C VAL A 148 -2.37 -10.26 7.44
N ILE A 149 -3.60 -10.29 7.95
CA ILE A 149 -4.65 -9.33 7.57
C ILE A 149 -4.86 -8.37 8.74
N GLU A 150 -4.65 -7.09 8.50
CA GLU A 150 -5.05 -6.04 9.41
C GLU A 150 -6.52 -5.69 9.18
N ALA A 151 -7.33 -5.78 10.24
CA ALA A 151 -8.75 -5.51 10.17
C ALA A 151 -9.26 -4.75 11.40
N GLU A 152 -9.97 -3.65 11.16
CA GLU A 152 -10.76 -2.99 12.20
C GLU A 152 -12.18 -3.57 12.27
N VAL A 153 -12.74 -3.59 13.48
CA VAL A 153 -14.17 -3.86 13.64
C VAL A 153 -14.95 -2.60 13.33
N GLU A 154 -15.78 -2.70 12.29
CA GLU A 154 -16.52 -1.56 11.79
C GLU A 154 -17.88 -1.43 12.43
N LYS A 155 -18.18 -0.18 12.78
CA LYS A 155 -19.46 0.21 13.34
C LYS A 155 -20.57 -0.02 12.32
N SER A 156 -20.37 0.39 11.07
CA SER A 156 -21.28 0.05 9.97
C SER A 156 -20.60 0.12 8.62
N VAL A 157 -21.28 -0.47 7.65
CA VAL A 157 -20.92 -0.40 6.22
C VAL A 157 -20.82 1.05 5.73
N LYS A 158 -21.67 1.96 6.22
CA LYS A 158 -21.59 3.40 5.88
C LYS A 158 -20.26 4.02 6.31
N ASN A 159 -19.70 3.60 7.45
CA ASN A 159 -18.41 4.08 7.91
C ASN A 159 -17.26 3.64 6.99
N ILE A 160 -17.36 2.42 6.45
CA ILE A 160 -16.40 1.89 5.47
C ILE A 160 -16.41 2.74 4.21
N ILE A 161 -17.61 3.03 3.67
CA ILE A 161 -17.78 3.89 2.50
C ILE A 161 -17.16 5.27 2.75
N ASN A 162 -17.49 5.88 3.88
CA ASN A 162 -16.94 7.18 4.25
C ASN A 162 -15.41 7.13 4.39
N LYS A 163 -14.83 6.14 5.08
CA LYS A 163 -13.36 6.02 5.21
C LYS A 163 -12.66 5.86 3.86
N ILE A 164 -13.24 5.08 2.94
CA ILE A 164 -12.68 4.89 1.59
C ILE A 164 -12.77 6.20 0.77
N ASN A 165 -13.89 6.91 0.86
CA ASN A 165 -14.14 8.13 0.06
C ASN A 165 -13.58 9.42 0.69
N CYS A 166 -13.43 9.53 2.01
CA CYS A 166 -12.88 10.71 2.68
C CYS A 166 -11.44 11.02 2.25
N ASN A 167 -10.78 10.07 1.59
CA ASN A 167 -9.47 10.24 0.98
C ASN A 167 -9.49 11.04 -0.34
N ILE A 168 -10.67 11.45 -0.84
CA ILE A 168 -10.81 12.21 -2.09
C ILE A 168 -10.51 13.71 -1.87
N ASP A 169 -10.79 14.25 -0.68
CA ASP A 169 -10.80 15.72 -0.45
C ASP A 169 -9.81 16.22 0.62
N GLY A 170 -9.05 15.34 1.29
CA GLY A 170 -8.24 15.73 2.44
C GLY A 170 -6.88 15.08 2.45
N ASN A 171 -5.85 15.89 2.64
CA ASN A 171 -4.42 15.57 2.79
C ASN A 171 -4.08 14.63 3.98
N ARG A 172 -5.01 13.78 4.41
CA ARG A 172 -4.88 12.86 5.55
C ARG A 172 -4.64 11.45 5.03
N MET A 173 -3.48 10.92 5.37
CA MET A 173 -3.02 9.59 4.95
C MET A 173 -3.75 8.51 5.75
N PHE A 174 -4.48 7.64 5.06
CA PHE A 174 -5.10 6.47 5.68
C PHE A 174 -4.73 5.21 4.91
N ARG A 175 -4.17 4.24 5.64
CA ARG A 175 -3.93 2.89 5.15
C ARG A 175 -5.28 2.24 4.82
N ILE A 176 -5.37 1.67 3.63
CA ILE A 176 -6.46 0.76 3.30
C ILE A 176 -6.13 -0.52 4.04
N GLU A 177 -6.74 -0.72 5.19
CA GLU A 177 -6.67 -2.04 5.81
C GLU A 177 -7.48 -2.98 4.92
N THR A 178 -6.84 -4.07 4.54
CA THR A 178 -7.37 -4.99 3.54
C THR A 178 -8.56 -5.76 4.08
N GLY A 179 -8.78 -5.76 5.40
CA GLY A 179 -9.92 -6.36 6.07
C GLY A 179 -10.76 -5.35 6.86
N ARG A 180 -12.06 -5.62 6.97
CA ARG A 180 -13.01 -4.98 7.89
C ARG A 180 -13.89 -6.05 8.51
N ILE A 181 -13.97 -6.10 9.83
CA ILE A 181 -14.84 -7.04 10.52
C ILE A 181 -16.22 -6.42 10.69
N LEU A 182 -17.25 -7.11 10.19
CA LEU A 182 -18.64 -6.75 10.32
C LEU A 182 -19.35 -7.77 11.21
N LYS A 183 -20.05 -7.29 12.24
CA LYS A 183 -20.92 -8.12 13.08
C LYS A 183 -22.33 -8.11 12.52
N LEU A 184 -22.82 -9.28 12.13
CA LEU A 184 -24.22 -9.48 11.82
C LEU A 184 -24.98 -9.70 13.14
N ARG A 185 -25.99 -8.85 13.38
CA ARG A 185 -26.88 -9.01 14.56
C ARG A 185 -27.56 -10.38 14.54
N HIS A 186 -28.04 -10.86 15.69
CA HIS A 186 -28.77 -12.13 15.75
C HIS A 186 -30.05 -12.03 14.90
N THR A 187 -29.99 -12.59 13.70
CA THR A 187 -31.08 -12.66 12.73
C THR A 187 -31.12 -14.06 12.13
N LYS A 188 -32.31 -14.49 11.70
CA LYS A 188 -32.48 -15.73 10.91
C LYS A 188 -31.98 -15.56 9.47
N MET A 189 -31.78 -14.33 9.02
CA MET A 189 -31.33 -14.06 7.66
C MET A 189 -29.85 -14.42 7.48
N ILE A 190 -29.52 -15.03 6.35
CA ILE A 190 -28.14 -15.44 6.01
C ILE A 190 -27.70 -14.62 4.79
N PRO A 191 -26.57 -13.89 4.88
CA PRO A 191 -25.98 -13.20 3.73
C PRO A 191 -25.71 -14.17 2.58
N ALA A 192 -26.07 -13.83 1.36
CA ALA A 192 -25.83 -14.69 0.20
C ALA A 192 -24.93 -14.03 -0.86
N SER A 193 -25.09 -12.72 -1.06
CA SER A 193 -24.25 -11.96 -2.00
C SER A 193 -23.84 -10.60 -1.44
N LEU A 194 -22.68 -10.14 -1.88
CA LEU A 194 -22.13 -8.82 -1.64
C LEU A 194 -22.17 -8.06 -2.96
N GLN A 195 -22.66 -6.82 -2.93
CA GLN A 195 -22.64 -5.90 -4.05
C GLN A 195 -21.92 -4.63 -3.65
N VAL A 196 -20.92 -4.23 -4.43
CA VAL A 196 -20.13 -3.02 -4.21
C VAL A 196 -20.26 -2.17 -5.47
N GLU A 197 -20.85 -1.00 -5.35
CA GLU A 197 -21.15 -0.12 -6.48
C GLU A 197 -20.34 1.17 -6.40
N PHE A 198 -19.80 1.55 -7.54
CA PHE A 198 -19.03 2.76 -7.78
C PHE A 198 -19.71 3.56 -8.88
N ASN A 199 -19.30 4.82 -9.06
CA ASN A 199 -19.76 5.66 -10.17
C ASN A 199 -19.33 5.04 -11.52
N GLY A 200 -20.19 4.21 -12.12
CA GLY A 200 -19.99 3.59 -13.44
C GLY A 200 -19.57 2.11 -13.44
N ARG A 201 -19.40 1.46 -12.28
CA ARG A 201 -19.14 0.01 -12.23
C ARG A 201 -19.66 -0.65 -10.96
N LYS A 202 -19.87 -1.96 -11.04
CA LYS A 202 -20.36 -2.78 -9.93
C LYS A 202 -19.55 -4.06 -9.82
N ILE A 203 -19.19 -4.42 -8.59
CA ILE A 203 -18.65 -5.72 -8.22
C ILE A 203 -19.76 -6.50 -7.51
N THR A 204 -19.97 -7.74 -7.90
CA THR A 204 -20.87 -8.66 -7.19
C THR A 204 -20.12 -9.93 -6.88
N SER A 205 -20.17 -10.37 -5.62
CA SER A 205 -19.53 -11.61 -5.17
C SER A 205 -20.46 -12.42 -4.28
N LYS A 206 -20.22 -13.73 -4.23
CA LYS A 206 -20.97 -14.65 -3.37
C LYS A 206 -20.38 -14.61 -1.97
N VAL A 207 -21.24 -14.55 -0.96
CA VAL A 207 -20.80 -14.60 0.44
C VAL A 207 -20.41 -16.02 0.82
N GLU A 208 -19.20 -16.17 1.36
CA GLU A 208 -18.72 -17.46 1.84
C GLU A 208 -19.21 -17.70 3.27
N ASN A 209 -20.28 -18.48 3.42
CA ASN A 209 -20.86 -18.82 4.74
C ASN A 209 -20.30 -20.10 5.35
N ARG A 210 -19.53 -20.88 4.58
CA ARG A 210 -18.90 -22.09 5.10
C ARG A 210 -17.85 -21.64 6.12
N LEU A 211 -17.99 -22.10 7.36
CA LEU A 211 -16.99 -21.90 8.42
C LEU A 211 -15.76 -22.77 8.12
N SER A 212 -15.02 -22.42 7.07
CA SER A 212 -13.81 -23.10 6.64
C SER A 212 -12.59 -22.58 7.40
N THR A 213 -12.56 -21.28 7.70
CA THR A 213 -11.38 -20.61 8.26
C THR A 213 -11.62 -20.10 9.67
N VAL A 214 -10.81 -20.60 10.61
CA VAL A 214 -10.70 -20.06 11.96
C VAL A 214 -9.55 -19.08 11.98
N TYR A 215 -9.79 -17.91 12.56
CA TYR A 215 -8.83 -16.83 12.64
C TYR A 215 -8.37 -16.60 14.07
N TYR A 216 -7.10 -16.24 14.21
CA TYR A 216 -6.51 -15.79 15.46
C TYR A 216 -6.51 -14.26 15.44
N ALA A 217 -6.98 -13.66 16.51
CA ALA A 217 -7.04 -12.22 16.70
C ALA A 217 -6.15 -11.86 17.90
N PHE A 218 -5.38 -10.78 17.75
CA PHE A 218 -4.65 -10.14 18.85
C PHE A 218 -5.24 -8.74 19.05
N ASP A 219 -5.54 -8.41 20.30
CA ASP A 219 -6.06 -7.09 20.73
C ASP A 219 -4.92 -6.11 21.04
#